data_AF-A0A8C8ZUS1-F1
#
_entry.id   AF-A0A8C8ZUS1-F1
#
_cell.length_a   1.000
_cell.length_b   1.000
_cell.length_c   1.000
_cell.angle_alpha   90.00
_cell.angle_beta   90.00
_cell.angle_gamma   90.00
#
_symmetry.space_group_name_H-M   'P 1'
#
loop_
_entity.id
_entity.type
_entity.pdbx_description
1 polymer ?
#
loop_
_entity_poly.entity_id
_entity_poly.type
_entity_poly.pdbx_seq_one_letter_code
_entity_poly.pdbx_strand_id
1 'polypeptide(L)'
;MAAGGPSVFLLMVNGQVESAQFPEFDNLYCKYCFVYGQDWAPTAGLEEGISQITSKSRDACQALVWNFPIDITFKSTNPFGWPQIVLSVYGPDVFGNDVVRGYGAVHVPFSPGRHKRTIPMFVPESTSKLQKFTSWFMGRRPEYTDPKVVAQGEGREVTRVRSQGFVTLLFNVVTKDMRKLGYSSWPADTQSNPGPSLPQGTPG
;
A
#
# COMPACT_ATOMS: atom_id res chain seq x y z
N MET A 1 16.17 -33.75 23.55
CA MET A 1 16.40 -32.77 22.47
C MET A 1 15.06 -32.18 22.09
N ALA A 2 14.80 -30.91 22.38
CA ALA A 2 13.58 -30.26 21.91
C ALA A 2 13.74 -30.01 20.40
N ALA A 3 12.91 -30.67 19.59
CA ALA A 3 12.82 -30.38 18.17
C ALA A 3 12.42 -28.90 18.02
N GLY A 4 13.35 -28.06 17.57
CA GLY A 4 13.09 -26.65 17.33
C GLY A 4 11.99 -26.53 16.28
N GLY A 5 10.82 -26.02 16.68
CA GLY A 5 9.75 -25.73 15.73
C GLY A 5 10.24 -24.81 14.61
N PRO A 6 9.56 -24.80 13.45
CA PRO A 6 9.96 -23.97 12.32
C PRO A 6 10.11 -22.51 12.76
N SER A 7 11.29 -21.92 12.52
CA SER A 7 11.55 -20.54 12.86
C SER A 7 10.75 -19.62 11.93
N VAL A 8 9.87 -18.81 12.51
CA VAL A 8 9.10 -17.78 11.81
C VAL A 8 9.57 -16.39 12.26
N PHE A 9 9.38 -15.40 11.41
CA PHE A 9 9.44 -13.99 11.78
C PHE A 9 8.05 -13.38 11.75
N LEU A 10 7.88 -12.26 12.47
CA LEU A 10 6.65 -11.47 12.46
C LEU A 10 6.89 -10.11 11.83
N LEU A 11 5.90 -9.63 11.09
CA LEU A 11 5.82 -8.29 10.52
C LEU A 11 4.53 -7.63 11.00
N MET A 12 4.64 -6.67 11.88
CA MET A 12 3.53 -5.82 12.31
C MET A 12 3.54 -4.53 11.50
N VAL A 13 2.38 -4.20 10.94
CA VAL A 13 2.16 -3.02 10.11
C VAL A 13 1.00 -2.26 10.72
N ASN A 14 1.28 -1.09 11.28
CA ASN A 14 0.24 -0.17 11.73
C ASN A 14 0.35 1.16 10.98
N GLY A 15 -0.62 2.05 11.17
CA GLY A 15 -0.58 3.40 10.60
C GLY A 15 -1.94 3.82 10.08
N GLN A 16 -1.96 4.53 8.96
CA GLN A 16 -3.20 5.08 8.42
C GLN A 16 -3.12 5.41 6.93
N VAL A 17 -4.27 5.30 6.26
CA VAL A 17 -4.57 6.05 5.04
C VAL A 17 -4.83 7.49 5.46
N GLU A 18 -3.79 8.32 5.43
CA GLU A 18 -3.82 9.67 6.00
C GLU A 18 -4.71 10.59 5.18
N SER A 19 -4.39 10.77 3.89
CA SER A 19 -5.03 11.77 3.05
C SER A 19 -4.93 11.45 1.55
N ALA A 20 -5.66 12.22 0.76
CA ALA A 20 -5.69 12.16 -0.70
C ALA A 20 -5.75 13.55 -1.32
N GLN A 21 -5.24 13.63 -2.54
CA GLN A 21 -5.38 14.79 -3.42
C GLN A 21 -5.93 14.33 -4.77
N PHE A 22 -7.17 14.67 -5.05
CA PHE A 22 -7.83 14.41 -6.33
C PHE A 22 -8.36 15.74 -6.88
N PRO A 23 -7.72 16.34 -7.90
CA PRO A 23 -8.13 17.66 -8.40
C PRO A 23 -9.59 17.70 -8.86
N GLU A 24 -10.03 16.67 -9.60
CA GLU A 24 -11.33 16.63 -10.27
C GLU A 24 -12.47 16.06 -9.41
N PHE A 25 -12.18 15.41 -8.27
CA PHE A 25 -13.18 14.66 -7.51
C PHE A 25 -13.26 15.10 -6.04
N ASP A 26 -14.45 14.96 -5.47
CA ASP A 26 -14.76 15.26 -4.07
C ASP A 26 -15.75 14.22 -3.53
N ASN A 27 -15.99 14.21 -2.22
CA ASN A 27 -16.83 13.23 -1.52
C ASN A 27 -16.35 11.80 -1.77
N LEU A 28 -15.11 11.53 -1.38
CA LEU A 28 -14.43 10.26 -1.64
C LEU A 28 -14.33 9.40 -0.39
N TYR A 29 -14.39 8.09 -0.60
CA TYR A 29 -13.97 7.10 0.39
C TYR A 29 -12.92 6.16 -0.22
N CYS A 30 -12.15 5.52 0.65
CA CYS A 30 -11.08 4.61 0.28
C CYS A 30 -11.39 3.21 0.79
N LYS A 31 -11.13 2.21 -0.05
CA LYS A 31 -11.01 0.81 0.36
C LYS A 31 -9.54 0.42 0.28
N TYR A 32 -9.06 -0.34 1.25
CA TYR A 32 -7.75 -0.99 1.14
C TYR A 32 -7.90 -2.50 1.30
N CYS A 33 -6.97 -3.24 0.71
CA CYS A 33 -6.75 -4.64 1.01
C CYS A 33 -5.25 -4.98 0.93
N PHE A 34 -4.82 -5.99 1.69
CA PHE A 34 -3.46 -6.51 1.62
C PHE A 34 -3.37 -7.67 0.62
N VAL A 35 -2.29 -7.68 -0.15
CA VAL A 35 -1.92 -8.76 -1.07
C VAL A 35 -0.53 -9.25 -0.70
N TYR A 36 -0.37 -10.56 -0.57
CA TYR A 36 0.85 -11.18 -0.07
C TYR A 36 1.00 -12.60 -0.62
N GLY A 37 2.23 -13.13 -0.57
CA GLY A 37 2.57 -14.47 -1.04
C GLY A 37 2.06 -15.58 -0.12
N GLN A 38 2.07 -16.82 -0.61
CA GLN A 38 1.46 -17.97 0.07
C GLN A 38 2.07 -18.32 1.44
N ASP A 39 3.34 -17.97 1.68
CA ASP A 39 4.00 -18.21 2.97
C ASP A 39 3.59 -17.19 4.05
N TRP A 40 3.05 -16.04 3.64
CA TRP A 40 2.59 -15.01 4.55
C TRP A 40 1.20 -15.39 5.09
N ALA A 41 1.09 -15.40 6.41
CA ALA A 41 -0.19 -15.64 7.08
C ALA A 41 -0.53 -14.46 8.00
N PRO A 42 -1.70 -13.82 7.84
CA PRO A 42 -2.19 -12.85 8.80
C PRO A 42 -2.49 -13.55 10.14
N THR A 43 -2.14 -12.89 11.24
CA THR A 43 -2.27 -13.43 12.60
C THR A 43 -3.08 -12.54 13.53
N ALA A 44 -3.20 -11.25 13.21
CA ALA A 44 -4.00 -10.27 13.90
C ALA A 44 -4.29 -9.07 12.99
N GLY A 45 -5.31 -8.28 13.34
CA GLY A 45 -5.69 -7.07 12.61
C GLY A 45 -6.61 -7.35 11.41
N LEU A 46 -6.70 -6.38 10.50
CA LEU A 46 -7.61 -6.40 9.36
C LEU A 46 -6.84 -6.46 8.04
N GLU A 47 -7.21 -7.42 7.18
CA GLU A 47 -6.66 -7.55 5.84
C GLU A 47 -7.27 -6.57 4.85
N GLU A 48 -8.47 -6.09 5.13
CA GLU A 48 -9.21 -5.14 4.31
C GLU A 48 -9.97 -4.14 5.18
N GLY A 49 -10.23 -2.96 4.64
CA GLY A 49 -10.96 -1.91 5.33
C GLY A 49 -11.57 -0.89 4.38
N ILE A 50 -12.67 -0.29 4.83
CA ILE A 50 -13.40 0.76 4.10
C ILE A 50 -13.50 1.99 4.99
N SER A 51 -13.01 3.13 4.49
CA SER A 51 -13.05 4.40 5.22
C SER A 51 -14.44 5.03 5.19
N GLN A 52 -14.62 6.05 6.02
CA GLN A 52 -15.68 7.02 5.85
C GLN A 52 -15.54 7.79 4.53
N ILE A 53 -16.65 8.38 4.09
CA ILE A 53 -16.67 9.39 3.03
C ILE A 53 -16.16 10.71 3.62
N THR A 54 -15.26 11.38 2.92
CA THR A 54 -14.78 12.73 3.27
C THR A 54 -14.90 13.67 2.09
N SER A 55 -15.13 14.95 2.39
CA SER A 55 -15.06 16.04 1.41
C SER A 55 -13.72 16.77 1.53
N LYS A 56 -13.35 17.53 0.51
CA LYS A 56 -12.14 18.38 0.48
C LYS A 56 -12.16 19.40 1.61
N SER A 57 -11.00 19.62 2.21
CA SER A 57 -10.78 20.72 3.14
C SER A 57 -11.06 22.07 2.47
N ARG A 58 -11.46 23.08 3.25
CA ARG A 58 -11.74 24.44 2.75
C ARG A 58 -10.47 25.30 2.61
N ASP A 59 -9.32 24.76 2.97
CA ASP A 59 -8.04 25.45 2.85
C ASP A 59 -7.51 25.41 1.40
N ALA A 60 -6.40 26.11 1.15
CA ALA A 60 -5.77 26.13 -0.15
C ALA A 60 -5.26 24.75 -0.61
N CYS A 61 -5.07 23.80 0.30
CA CYS A 61 -4.58 22.47 0.00
C CYS A 61 -5.67 21.56 -0.58
N GLN A 62 -6.96 21.84 -0.32
CA GLN A 62 -8.10 21.08 -0.86
C GLN A 62 -7.92 19.56 -0.72
N ALA A 63 -7.41 19.12 0.43
CA ALA A 63 -7.05 17.74 0.69
C ALA A 63 -8.25 16.97 1.24
N LEU A 64 -8.36 15.70 0.87
CA LEU A 64 -9.29 14.74 1.45
C LEU A 64 -8.56 14.05 2.60
N VAL A 65 -9.06 14.14 3.83
CA VAL A 65 -8.39 13.57 5.01
C VAL A 65 -9.25 12.45 5.58
N TRP A 66 -8.74 11.23 5.54
CA TRP A 66 -9.42 10.07 6.13
C TRP A 66 -8.86 9.72 7.50
N ASN A 67 -7.53 9.75 7.66
CA ASN A 67 -6.85 9.16 8.83
C ASN A 67 -7.40 7.76 9.16
N PHE A 68 -7.67 6.96 8.13
CA PHE A 68 -8.32 5.66 8.28
C PHE A 68 -7.28 4.62 8.72
N PRO A 69 -7.50 3.91 9.85
CA PRO A 69 -6.45 3.09 10.45
C PRO A 69 -6.07 1.88 9.60
N ILE A 70 -4.77 1.59 9.61
CA ILE A 70 -4.17 0.37 9.09
C ILE A 70 -3.60 -0.37 10.30
N ASP A 71 -3.98 -1.63 10.50
CA ASP A 71 -3.41 -2.48 11.54
C ASP A 71 -3.50 -3.95 11.12
N ILE A 72 -2.35 -4.58 10.91
CA ILE A 72 -2.23 -6.00 10.57
C ILE A 72 -0.89 -6.56 11.05
N THR A 73 -0.90 -7.81 11.49
CA THR A 73 0.32 -8.55 11.82
C THR A 73 0.40 -9.83 11.00
N PHE A 74 1.50 -10.01 10.30
CA PHE A 74 1.81 -11.22 9.54
C PHE A 74 2.86 -12.08 10.26
N LYS A 75 2.79 -13.39 10.01
CA LYS A 75 3.88 -14.34 10.23
C LYS A 75 4.34 -14.92 8.89
N SER A 76 5.62 -15.23 8.79
CA SER A 76 6.21 -15.84 7.60
C SER A 76 7.53 -16.52 7.94
N THR A 77 7.96 -17.47 7.11
CA THR A 77 9.28 -18.13 7.14
C THR A 77 10.27 -17.52 6.14
N ASN A 78 9.78 -16.82 5.10
CA ASN A 78 10.63 -16.22 4.07
C ASN A 78 10.03 -14.93 3.47
N PRO A 79 10.84 -13.96 3.04
CA PRO A 79 10.35 -12.66 2.59
C PRO A 79 9.71 -12.66 1.19
N PHE A 80 9.67 -13.79 0.48
CA PHE A 80 9.12 -13.85 -0.88
C PHE A 80 7.62 -13.57 -0.89
N GLY A 81 7.15 -12.80 -1.89
CA GLY A 81 5.76 -12.34 -1.93
C GLY A 81 5.43 -11.32 -0.83
N TRP A 82 6.38 -10.44 -0.53
CA TRP A 82 6.25 -9.43 0.52
C TRP A 82 4.92 -8.66 0.46
N PRO A 83 4.26 -8.37 1.62
CA PRO A 83 2.96 -7.74 1.63
C PRO A 83 2.93 -6.38 0.92
N GLN A 84 1.88 -6.19 0.14
CA GLN A 84 1.52 -4.94 -0.51
C GLN A 84 0.15 -4.50 0.00
N ILE A 85 -0.05 -3.19 0.14
CA ILE A 85 -1.37 -2.61 0.31
C ILE A 85 -1.87 -2.10 -1.03
N VAL A 86 -3.08 -2.51 -1.41
CA VAL A 86 -3.79 -2.05 -2.60
C VAL A 86 -4.91 -1.12 -2.13
N LEU A 87 -5.01 0.04 -2.76
CA LEU A 87 -5.99 1.08 -2.48
C LEU A 87 -6.92 1.24 -3.67
N SER A 88 -8.21 1.37 -3.38
CA SER A 88 -9.26 1.70 -4.33
C SER A 88 -10.06 2.89 -3.81
N VAL A 89 -10.03 4.01 -4.51
CA VAL A 89 -10.76 5.22 -4.12
C VAL A 89 -12.04 5.32 -4.93
N TYR A 90 -13.15 5.58 -4.26
CA TYR A 90 -14.49 5.67 -4.83
C TYR A 90 -15.10 7.04 -4.57
N GLY A 91 -15.98 7.47 -5.46
CA GLY A 91 -16.80 8.67 -5.27
C GLY A 91 -17.95 8.76 -6.27
N PRO A 92 -18.90 9.67 -6.05
CA PRO A 92 -20.15 9.74 -6.78
C PRO A 92 -19.93 10.19 -8.23
N ASP A 93 -20.58 9.54 -9.19
CA ASP A 93 -20.74 10.02 -10.56
C ASP A 93 -21.83 11.10 -10.68
N VAL A 94 -22.09 11.58 -11.91
CA VAL A 94 -23.12 12.62 -12.17
C VAL A 94 -24.53 12.15 -11.76
N PHE A 95 -24.75 10.85 -11.68
CA PHE A 95 -26.02 10.23 -11.28
C PHE A 95 -26.03 9.79 -9.80
N GLY A 96 -24.96 10.08 -9.05
CA GLY A 96 -24.84 9.71 -7.64
C GLY A 96 -24.41 8.26 -7.38
N ASN A 97 -24.00 7.51 -8.40
CA ASN A 97 -23.47 6.15 -8.21
C ASN A 97 -22.00 6.22 -7.79
N ASP A 98 -21.61 5.40 -6.83
CA ASP A 98 -20.20 5.27 -6.46
C ASP A 98 -19.39 4.56 -7.56
N VAL A 99 -18.44 5.28 -8.13
CA VAL A 99 -17.52 4.75 -9.16
C VAL A 99 -16.08 4.92 -8.72
N VAL A 100 -15.21 4.06 -9.24
CA VAL A 100 -13.78 4.09 -8.92
C VAL A 100 -13.14 5.32 -9.56
N ARG A 101 -12.44 6.11 -8.73
CA ARG A 101 -11.65 7.30 -9.08
C ARG A 101 -10.15 7.02 -9.14
N GLY A 102 -9.70 5.87 -8.65
CA GLY A 102 -8.31 5.47 -8.80
C GLY A 102 -7.96 4.21 -8.05
N TYR A 103 -7.02 3.47 -8.61
CA TYR A 103 -6.31 2.38 -7.98
C TYR A 103 -4.86 2.78 -7.71
N GLY A 104 -4.32 2.30 -6.60
CA GLY A 104 -2.91 2.46 -6.26
C GLY A 104 -2.46 1.25 -5.47
N ALA A 105 -1.17 0.92 -5.53
CA ALA A 105 -0.59 -0.13 -4.72
C ALA A 105 0.83 0.22 -4.32
N VAL A 106 1.24 -0.21 -3.14
CA VAL A 106 2.62 -0.07 -2.67
C VAL A 106 2.98 -1.21 -1.72
N HIS A 107 4.25 -1.61 -1.75
CA HIS A 107 4.78 -2.56 -0.78
C HIS A 107 4.81 -1.94 0.62
N VAL A 108 4.54 -2.77 1.63
CA VAL A 108 4.86 -2.43 3.02
C VAL A 108 6.37 -2.17 3.11
N PRO A 109 6.83 -1.12 3.82
CA PRO A 109 8.26 -0.86 3.99
C PRO A 109 9.02 -2.05 4.58
N PHE A 110 10.19 -2.35 4.00
CA PHE A 110 11.03 -3.48 4.42
C PHE A 110 11.82 -3.22 5.71
N SER A 111 12.03 -1.95 6.05
CA SER A 111 12.75 -1.56 7.26
C SER A 111 11.77 -1.20 8.38
N PRO A 112 12.07 -1.59 9.64
CA PRO A 112 11.31 -1.12 10.79
C PRO A 112 11.37 0.40 10.92
N GLY A 113 10.31 1.00 11.46
CA GLY A 113 10.20 2.44 11.69
C GLY A 113 8.98 3.06 11.03
N ARG A 114 8.90 4.40 11.08
CA ARG A 114 7.81 5.20 10.52
C ARG A 114 8.13 5.61 9.09
N HIS A 115 7.20 5.37 8.17
CA HIS A 115 7.36 5.65 6.74
C HIS A 115 6.13 6.38 6.21
N LYS A 116 6.36 7.52 5.54
CA LYS A 116 5.34 8.20 4.74
C LYS A 116 5.53 7.84 3.26
N ARG A 117 4.45 7.44 2.60
CA ARG A 117 4.44 7.05 1.17
C ARG A 117 3.28 7.74 0.47
N THR A 118 3.60 8.56 -0.52
CA THR A 118 2.59 9.14 -1.41
C THR A 118 2.59 8.36 -2.70
N ILE A 119 1.46 7.74 -3.03
CA ILE A 119 1.32 6.88 -4.20
C ILE A 119 0.43 7.56 -5.24
N PRO A 120 0.82 7.52 -6.52
CA PRO A 120 -0.05 7.99 -7.59
C PRO A 120 -1.23 7.02 -7.78
N MET A 121 -2.40 7.60 -8.03
CA MET A 121 -3.64 6.87 -8.26
C MET A 121 -3.96 6.89 -9.74
N PHE A 122 -4.27 5.71 -10.28
CA PHE A 122 -4.48 5.51 -11.71
C PHE A 122 -5.86 4.94 -11.99
N VAL A 123 -6.47 5.41 -13.07
CA VAL A 123 -7.64 4.76 -13.65
C VAL A 123 -7.26 4.26 -15.04
N PRO A 124 -7.59 3.01 -15.38
CA PRO A 124 -7.38 2.48 -16.72
C PRO A 124 -8.28 3.21 -17.73
N GLU A 125 -7.66 3.71 -18.80
CA GLU A 125 -8.39 4.23 -19.94
C GLU A 125 -8.97 3.05 -20.73
N SER A 126 -10.29 2.91 -20.71
CA SER A 126 -10.97 1.87 -21.49
C SER A 126 -10.80 2.11 -22.99
N THR A 127 -10.18 1.18 -23.70
CA THR A 127 -10.03 1.18 -25.16
C THR A 127 -11.36 1.00 -25.91
N SER A 128 -12.47 0.67 -25.23
CA SER A 128 -13.75 0.43 -25.90
C SER A 128 -14.92 1.00 -25.09
N LYS A 129 -15.44 2.14 -25.54
CA LYS A 129 -16.69 2.72 -25.03
C LYS A 129 -17.88 1.75 -25.22
N LEU A 130 -17.79 0.77 -26.13
CA LEU A 130 -18.82 -0.22 -26.40
C LEU A 130 -18.89 -1.34 -25.35
N GLN A 131 -17.75 -1.84 -24.85
CA GLN A 131 -17.73 -2.93 -23.85
C GLN A 131 -18.26 -2.46 -22.48
N LYS A 132 -18.12 -1.16 -22.18
CA LYS A 132 -18.75 -0.51 -21.03
C LYS A 132 -20.28 -0.39 -21.16
N PHE A 133 -20.81 -0.30 -22.38
CA PHE A 133 -22.25 -0.14 -22.63
C PHE A 133 -23.01 -1.47 -22.49
N THR A 134 -22.40 -2.60 -22.86
CA THR A 134 -23.07 -3.92 -22.76
C THR A 134 -23.23 -4.38 -21.30
N SER A 135 -22.31 -4.02 -20.39
CA SER A 135 -22.47 -4.33 -18.96
C SER A 135 -23.44 -3.39 -18.24
N TRP A 136 -23.61 -2.17 -18.76
CA TRP A 136 -24.54 -1.16 -18.24
C TRP A 136 -26.01 -1.56 -18.47
N PHE A 137 -26.31 -2.28 -19.57
CA PHE A 137 -27.67 -2.74 -19.89
C PHE A 137 -28.10 -4.02 -19.13
N MET A 138 -27.15 -4.80 -18.59
CA MET A 138 -27.42 -6.12 -17.97
C MET A 138 -27.48 -6.13 -16.43
N GLY A 139 -27.39 -4.98 -15.75
CA GLY A 139 -27.59 -4.90 -14.29
C GLY A 139 -26.61 -5.73 -13.44
N ARG A 140 -25.55 -6.28 -14.04
CA ARG A 140 -24.48 -7.02 -13.38
C ARG A 140 -23.25 -6.13 -13.35
N ARG A 141 -22.90 -5.68 -12.14
CA ARG A 141 -21.74 -4.84 -11.82
C ARG A 141 -20.46 -5.53 -12.30
N PRO A 142 -19.74 -4.99 -13.29
CA PRO A 142 -18.34 -5.34 -13.46
C PRO A 142 -17.55 -4.45 -12.48
N GLU A 143 -17.50 -4.86 -11.21
CA GLU A 143 -16.31 -4.53 -10.42
C GLU A 143 -15.12 -5.19 -11.12
N TYR A 144 -13.94 -4.59 -11.04
CA TYR A 144 -12.72 -5.22 -11.54
C TYR A 144 -12.69 -6.67 -11.07
N THR A 145 -12.63 -7.59 -12.03
CA THR A 145 -12.27 -8.99 -11.79
C THR A 145 -10.90 -8.96 -11.11
N ASP A 146 -10.95 -8.97 -9.78
CA ASP A 146 -9.86 -8.91 -8.83
C ASP A 146 -9.01 -7.60 -8.79
N PRO A 147 -9.20 -6.70 -7.80
CA PRO A 147 -8.29 -5.59 -7.56
C PRO A 147 -6.83 -6.02 -7.29
N LYS A 148 -6.57 -7.32 -7.07
CA LYS A 148 -5.22 -7.90 -6.95
C LYS A 148 -4.41 -7.88 -8.25
N VAL A 149 -5.01 -7.65 -9.42
CA VAL A 149 -4.28 -7.52 -10.70
C VAL A 149 -3.29 -6.35 -10.67
N VAL A 150 -3.58 -5.30 -9.91
CA VAL A 150 -2.65 -4.16 -9.72
C VAL A 150 -1.38 -4.57 -8.97
N ALA A 151 -1.46 -5.57 -8.10
CA ALA A 151 -0.34 -6.08 -7.31
C ALA A 151 0.53 -7.10 -8.06
N GLN A 152 -0.04 -7.81 -9.05
CA GLN A 152 0.60 -8.99 -9.65
C GLN A 152 1.52 -8.68 -10.83
N GLY A 153 1.47 -7.48 -11.44
CA GLY A 153 2.39 -7.08 -12.52
C GLY A 153 2.26 -7.85 -13.85
N GLU A 154 1.65 -9.04 -13.85
CA GLU A 154 1.25 -9.78 -15.05
C GLU A 154 0.07 -9.06 -15.73
N GLY A 155 0.24 -8.71 -17.01
CA GLY A 155 -0.72 -7.88 -17.77
C GLY A 155 -0.23 -6.46 -18.07
N ARG A 156 1.06 -6.15 -17.86
CA ARG A 156 1.71 -4.91 -18.30
C ARG A 156 1.79 -4.72 -19.84
N GLU A 157 1.03 -5.48 -20.61
CA GLU A 157 0.81 -5.23 -22.03
C GLU A 157 -0.41 -4.30 -22.22
N VAL A 158 -0.11 -3.01 -22.38
CA VAL A 158 -0.92 -2.02 -23.10
C VAL A 158 -2.33 -1.75 -22.52
N THR A 159 -2.40 -1.30 -21.26
CA THR A 159 -3.55 -0.47 -20.83
C THR A 159 -3.04 0.94 -20.54
N ARG A 160 -3.43 1.92 -21.35
CA ARG A 160 -3.09 3.33 -21.10
C ARG A 160 -3.73 3.73 -19.77
N VAL A 161 -2.94 4.20 -18.81
CA VAL A 161 -3.42 4.64 -17.51
C VAL A 161 -3.39 6.16 -17.42
N ARG A 162 -4.44 6.75 -16.85
CA ARG A 162 -4.47 8.18 -16.51
C ARG A 162 -4.26 8.34 -15.02
N SER A 163 -3.28 9.15 -14.62
CA SER A 163 -3.15 9.56 -13.22
C SER A 163 -4.28 10.52 -12.87
N GLN A 164 -5.00 10.25 -11.77
CA GLN A 164 -6.15 11.04 -11.32
C GLN A 164 -5.92 11.75 -9.98
N GLY A 165 -4.84 11.42 -9.27
CA GLY A 165 -4.56 11.98 -7.96
C GLY A 165 -3.48 11.21 -7.22
N PHE A 166 -3.34 11.50 -5.93
CA PHE A 166 -2.39 10.88 -5.04
C PHE A 166 -3.05 10.50 -3.72
N VAL A 167 -2.63 9.38 -3.14
CA VAL A 167 -2.99 8.99 -1.77
C VAL A 167 -1.72 8.92 -0.93
N THR A 168 -1.78 9.47 0.28
CA THR A 168 -0.69 9.44 1.25
C THR A 168 -1.00 8.42 2.33
N LEU A 169 -0.10 7.44 2.45
CA LEU A 169 -0.08 6.42 3.48
C LEU A 169 0.98 6.74 4.51
N LEU A 170 0.67 6.44 5.77
CA LEU A 170 1.62 6.38 6.85
C LEU A 170 1.69 4.94 7.35
N PHE A 171 2.89 4.38 7.41
CA PHE A 171 3.16 3.08 8.01
C PHE A 171 4.05 3.27 9.23
N ASN A 172 3.81 2.52 10.31
CA ASN A 172 4.87 2.16 11.24
C ASN A 172 5.02 0.63 11.22
N VAL A 173 6.24 0.21 10.90
CA VAL A 173 6.59 -1.19 10.69
C VAL A 173 7.44 -1.67 11.85
N VAL A 174 7.09 -2.83 12.39
CA VAL A 174 7.87 -3.53 13.41
C VAL A 174 8.11 -4.95 12.96
N THR A 175 9.36 -5.39 12.97
CA THR A 175 9.73 -6.76 12.66
C THR A 175 10.23 -7.47 13.91
N LYS A 176 9.82 -8.71 14.13
CA LYS A 176 10.33 -9.58 15.19
C LYS A 176 10.95 -10.83 14.58
N ASP A 177 12.06 -11.28 15.15
CA ASP A 177 12.72 -12.55 14.83
C ASP A 177 13.29 -12.72 13.40
N MET A 178 13.28 -11.66 12.57
CA MET A 178 13.93 -11.62 11.25
C MET A 178 15.41 -12.08 11.29
N ARG A 179 16.15 -11.68 12.34
CA ARG A 179 17.56 -12.07 12.52
C ARG A 179 17.77 -13.56 12.78
N LYS A 180 16.77 -14.26 13.35
CA LYS A 180 16.86 -15.72 13.59
C LYS A 180 16.92 -16.49 12.28
N LEU A 181 16.41 -15.90 11.20
CA LEU A 181 16.41 -16.42 9.84
C LEU A 181 17.51 -15.80 8.96
N GLY A 182 18.44 -15.03 9.54
CA GLY A 182 19.55 -14.42 8.82
C GLY A 182 19.25 -13.10 8.12
N TYR A 183 18.05 -12.52 8.29
CA TYR A 183 17.69 -11.25 7.67
C TYR A 183 18.11 -10.05 8.53
N SER A 184 18.74 -9.05 7.91
CA SER A 184 19.12 -7.79 8.56
C SER A 184 17.93 -6.85 8.73
N SER A 185 17.74 -6.30 9.93
CA SER A 185 16.72 -5.29 10.24
C SER A 185 17.41 -3.98 10.64
N TRP A 186 17.93 -3.23 9.67
CA TRP A 186 18.57 -1.93 9.93
C TRP A 186 17.54 -0.80 9.77
N PRO A 187 17.42 0.11 10.75
CA PRO A 187 16.85 1.43 10.52
C PRO A 187 17.76 2.19 9.55
N ALA A 188 17.19 2.97 8.63
CA ALA A 188 17.97 3.71 7.62
C ALA A 188 18.94 4.77 8.22
N ASP A 189 18.80 5.12 9.50
CA ASP A 189 19.49 6.27 10.13
C ASP A 189 20.66 5.89 11.05
N THR A 190 21.33 4.75 10.86
CA THR A 190 22.52 4.41 11.68
C THR A 190 23.70 3.91 10.86
N GLN A 191 24.07 4.65 9.82
CA GLN A 191 25.47 4.71 9.38
C GLN A 191 26.16 5.83 10.14
N SER A 192 26.65 5.53 11.35
CA SER A 192 27.78 6.29 11.89
C SER A 192 28.98 5.92 11.01
N ASN A 193 29.29 6.77 10.04
CA ASN A 193 30.48 6.66 9.22
C ASN A 193 31.70 6.69 10.15
N PRO A 194 32.50 5.61 10.30
CA PRO A 194 33.79 5.75 10.96
C PRO A 194 34.65 6.58 10.02
N GLY A 195 34.81 7.87 10.35
CA GLY A 195 35.69 8.76 9.60
C GLY A 195 37.09 8.14 9.46
N PRO A 196 37.80 8.41 8.35
CA PRO A 196 39.10 7.80 8.12
C PRO A 196 40.06 8.16 9.27
N SER A 197 40.59 7.13 9.91
CA SER A 197 41.63 7.25 10.93
C SER A 197 42.87 7.95 10.33
N LEU A 198 43.28 9.06 10.95
CA LEU A 198 44.52 9.77 10.62
C LEU A 198 45.73 8.82 10.75
N PRO A 199 46.69 8.84 9.80
CA PRO A 199 47.90 8.05 9.92
C PRO A 199 48.77 8.58 11.07
N GLN A 200 49.16 7.68 11.97
CA GLN A 200 50.13 7.94 13.03
C GLN A 200 51.48 8.32 12.40
N GLY A 201 51.96 9.53 12.71
CA GLY A 201 53.31 9.95 12.35
C GLY A 201 54.36 9.14 13.13
N THR A 202 55.33 8.61 12.41
CA THR A 202 56.54 7.99 12.97
C THR A 202 57.40 9.02 13.69
N PRO A 203 57.93 8.74 14.89
CA PRO A 203 58.92 9.59 15.53
C PRO A 203 60.30 9.37 14.90
N GLY A 204 61.01 10.46 14.63
CA GLY A 204 62.45 10.48 14.39
C GLY A 204 63.23 10.70 15.68
#